data_AF-A0A355FJQ2-F1
#
_entry.id   AF-A0A355FJQ2-F1
#
_cell.length_a   1.000
_cell.length_b   1.000
_cell.length_c   1.000
_cell.angle_alpha   90.00
_cell.angle_beta   90.00
_cell.angle_gamma   90.00
#
_symmetry.space_group_name_H-M   'P 1'
#
loop_
_entity.id
_entity.type
_entity.pdbx_description
1 polymer ?
#
loop_
_entity_poly.entity_id
_entity_poly.type
_entity_poly.pdbx_seq_one_letter_code
_entity_poly.pdbx_strand_id
1 'polypeptide(L)'
;MSVLFALIVASMMIKAQSITGDWKGTLSVQGVNMELIFHIAGDDGNLTGTLDVPLQGATGIPVDGVAFADNQLKLKVTAAQIVYNGTLQGDSVVGNYEQAGMSLPLTLKRFESKLPGNPALVTTEEELKELAALDKGEYKYSVADYFARPNASSFQLSPNGKYLSYKEKDGLKNHVYIKEIATGKV
;
A
#
# COMPACT_ATOMS: atom_id res chain seq x y z
N MET A 1 -38.72 11.28 -61.05
CA MET A 1 -38.89 9.86 -60.67
C MET A 1 -37.59 9.16 -61.02
N SER A 2 -36.77 8.59 -60.14
CA SER A 2 -36.58 8.63 -58.70
C SER A 2 -35.12 8.22 -58.51
N VAL A 3 -34.51 8.79 -57.47
CA VAL A 3 -33.09 8.70 -57.09
C VAL A 3 -32.73 7.28 -56.65
N LEU A 4 -31.50 6.82 -56.91
CA LEU A 4 -30.84 5.88 -56.00
C LEU A 4 -29.30 6.01 -56.05
N PHE A 5 -28.78 6.77 -55.10
CA PHE A 5 -27.35 6.88 -54.77
C PHE A 5 -27.12 5.99 -53.54
N ALA A 6 -26.42 4.87 -53.69
CA ALA A 6 -26.13 3.95 -52.59
C ALA A 6 -24.90 4.45 -51.82
N LEU A 7 -25.13 5.16 -50.71
CA LEU A 7 -24.11 5.60 -49.77
C LEU A 7 -23.79 4.44 -48.80
N ILE A 8 -22.65 3.78 -48.97
CA ILE A 8 -22.12 2.79 -48.02
C ILE A 8 -21.56 3.58 -46.83
N VAL A 9 -22.37 3.76 -45.79
CA VAL A 9 -21.91 4.28 -44.50
C VAL A 9 -21.22 3.13 -43.77
N ALA A 10 -19.90 3.05 -43.91
CA ALA A 10 -19.07 2.25 -43.02
C ALA A 10 -19.15 2.86 -41.61
N SER A 11 -20.03 2.30 -40.78
CA SER A 11 -20.07 2.57 -39.36
C SER A 11 -18.76 2.10 -38.74
N MET A 12 -17.77 2.99 -38.64
CA MET A 12 -16.63 2.81 -37.77
C MET A 12 -17.18 2.68 -36.34
N MET A 13 -17.21 1.45 -35.83
CA MET A 13 -17.41 1.24 -34.41
C MET A 13 -16.26 1.95 -33.69
N ILE A 14 -16.54 3.12 -33.13
CA ILE A 14 -15.67 3.76 -32.15
C ILE A 14 -15.67 2.80 -30.96
N LYS A 15 -14.68 1.90 -30.90
CA LYS A 15 -14.35 1.25 -29.63
C LYS A 15 -13.85 2.37 -28.73
N ALA A 16 -14.64 2.76 -27.75
CA ALA A 16 -14.13 3.51 -26.62
C ALA A 16 -12.99 2.67 -26.02
N GLN A 17 -11.74 3.05 -26.29
CA GLN A 17 -10.58 2.39 -25.71
C GLN A 17 -10.55 2.81 -24.24
N SER A 18 -10.74 1.84 -23.35
CA SER A 18 -10.70 2.14 -21.91
C SER A 18 -9.25 2.34 -21.47
N ILE A 19 -8.99 3.48 -20.82
CA ILE A 19 -7.70 3.81 -20.23
C ILE A 19 -7.50 3.15 -18.85
N THR A 20 -8.53 2.50 -18.32
CA THR A 20 -8.48 1.83 -17.01
C THR A 20 -7.48 0.66 -17.01
N GLY A 21 -6.92 0.40 -15.84
CA GLY A 21 -5.88 -0.61 -15.59
C GLY A 21 -4.55 -0.01 -15.13
N ASP A 22 -3.55 -0.87 -15.03
CA ASP A 22 -2.20 -0.47 -14.59
C ASP A 22 -1.31 -0.14 -15.79
N TRP A 23 -0.52 0.91 -15.63
CA TRP A 23 0.34 1.48 -16.65
C TRP A 23 1.73 1.69 -16.09
N LYS A 24 2.72 0.96 -16.61
CA LYS A 24 4.10 1.05 -16.18
C LYS A 24 4.98 1.73 -17.22
N GLY A 25 5.81 2.67 -16.78
CA GLY A 25 6.87 3.26 -17.59
C GLY A 25 8.19 3.33 -16.84
N THR A 26 9.28 3.45 -17.59
CA THR A 26 10.61 3.67 -17.04
C THR A 26 11.06 5.07 -17.41
N LEU A 27 11.25 5.93 -16.40
CA LEU A 27 11.75 7.28 -16.54
C LEU A 27 13.26 7.28 -16.30
N SER A 28 14.05 7.80 -17.24
CA SER A 28 15.49 7.97 -17.04
C SER A 28 15.80 9.41 -16.61
N VAL A 29 16.31 9.59 -15.41
CA VAL A 29 16.68 10.90 -14.84
C VAL A 29 18.15 10.87 -14.48
N GLN A 30 18.97 11.68 -15.15
CA GLN A 30 20.40 11.82 -14.86
C GLN A 30 21.17 10.46 -14.82
N GLY A 31 20.77 9.50 -15.66
CA GLY A 31 21.38 8.16 -15.74
C GLY A 31 20.82 7.14 -14.76
N VAL A 32 19.85 7.51 -13.91
CA VAL A 32 19.10 6.58 -13.05
C VAL A 32 17.75 6.27 -13.70
N ASN A 33 17.45 4.97 -13.82
CA ASN A 33 16.16 4.51 -14.33
C ASN A 33 15.21 4.27 -13.16
N MET A 34 14.05 4.93 -13.18
CA MET A 34 12.99 4.79 -12.19
C MET A 34 11.75 4.21 -12.85
N GLU A 35 11.17 3.18 -12.25
CA GLU A 35 9.86 2.68 -12.65
C GLU A 35 8.77 3.55 -12.02
N LEU A 36 7.79 3.94 -12.83
CA LEU A 36 6.57 4.61 -12.44
C LEU A 36 5.40 3.71 -12.82
N ILE A 37 4.54 3.39 -11.86
CA ILE A 37 3.36 2.54 -12.08
C ILE A 37 2.13 3.37 -11.72
N PHE A 38 1.31 3.68 -12.72
CA PHE A 38 0.04 4.35 -12.53
C PHE A 38 -1.08 3.33 -12.52
N HIS A 39 -1.92 3.37 -11.49
CA HIS A 39 -3.15 2.60 -11.41
C HIS A 39 -4.31 3.52 -11.76
N ILE A 40 -5.08 3.22 -12.81
CA ILE A 40 -6.22 4.03 -13.23
C ILE A 40 -7.48 3.20 -13.11
N ALA A 41 -8.46 3.69 -12.35
CA ALA A 41 -9.72 3.00 -12.08
C ALA A 41 -10.91 3.96 -12.20
N GLY A 42 -12.10 3.41 -12.44
CA GLY A 42 -13.34 4.17 -12.57
C GLY A 42 -14.00 3.96 -13.92
N ASP A 43 -15.07 4.73 -14.16
CA ASP A 43 -15.88 4.69 -15.37
C ASP A 43 -15.74 6.00 -16.17
N ASP A 44 -16.19 5.99 -17.42
CA ASP A 44 -16.12 7.13 -18.34
C ASP A 44 -16.69 8.41 -17.68
N GLY A 45 -15.78 9.33 -17.32
CA GLY A 45 -16.08 10.62 -16.68
C GLY A 45 -15.69 10.76 -15.21
N ASN A 46 -15.47 9.65 -14.49
CA ASN A 46 -15.05 9.63 -13.08
C ASN A 46 -13.81 8.74 -12.91
N LEU A 47 -12.72 9.12 -13.56
CA LEU A 47 -11.46 8.41 -13.42
C LEU A 47 -10.74 8.84 -12.13
N THR A 48 -10.18 7.85 -11.46
CA THR A 48 -9.32 7.99 -10.29
C THR A 48 -8.01 7.30 -10.57
N GLY A 49 -6.96 7.64 -9.82
CA GLY A 49 -5.74 6.88 -9.93
C GLY A 49 -4.76 7.07 -8.78
N THR A 50 -3.80 6.16 -8.73
CA THR A 50 -2.66 6.21 -7.82
C THR A 50 -1.36 6.01 -8.58
N LEU A 51 -0.25 6.43 -7.98
CA LEU A 51 1.10 6.28 -8.49
C LEU A 51 1.94 5.53 -7.45
N ASP A 52 2.65 4.51 -7.93
CA ASP A 52 3.69 3.80 -7.20
C ASP A 52 5.06 4.10 -7.83
N VAL A 53 6.05 4.36 -6.97
CA VAL A 53 7.46 4.59 -7.31
C VAL A 53 8.31 3.60 -6.50
N PRO A 54 8.50 2.36 -6.97
CA PRO A 54 9.13 1.29 -6.19
C PRO A 54 10.54 1.61 -5.70
N LEU A 55 11.37 2.27 -6.53
CA LEU A 55 12.74 2.65 -6.16
C LEU A 55 12.77 3.61 -4.95
N GLN A 56 11.69 4.36 -4.72
CA GLN A 56 11.55 5.30 -3.61
C GLN A 56 10.73 4.73 -2.44
N GLY A 57 10.25 3.48 -2.55
CA GLY A 57 9.38 2.87 -1.54
C GLY A 57 8.03 3.58 -1.37
N ALA A 58 7.63 4.41 -2.34
CA ALA A 58 6.38 5.16 -2.28
C ALA A 58 5.29 4.41 -3.05
N THR A 59 4.21 4.05 -2.37
CA THR A 59 3.07 3.33 -2.94
C THR A 59 1.78 4.05 -2.62
N GLY A 60 0.82 4.06 -3.55
CA GLY A 60 -0.51 4.63 -3.37
C GLY A 60 -0.54 6.16 -3.36
N ILE A 61 0.41 6.83 -4.02
CA ILE A 61 0.40 8.30 -4.11
C ILE A 61 -0.86 8.73 -4.89
N PRO A 62 -1.76 9.55 -4.33
CA PRO A 62 -2.97 9.95 -5.05
C PRO A 62 -2.67 10.74 -6.32
N VAL A 63 -3.33 10.39 -7.43
CA VAL A 63 -3.38 11.20 -8.64
C VAL A 63 -4.62 12.08 -8.57
N ASP A 64 -4.42 13.37 -8.28
CA ASP A 64 -5.51 14.34 -8.04
C ASP A 64 -6.35 14.62 -9.29
N GLY A 65 -5.79 14.41 -10.49
CA GLY A 65 -6.49 14.63 -11.74
C GLY A 65 -6.17 13.56 -12.76
N VAL A 66 -7.18 12.79 -13.14
CA VAL A 66 -7.13 11.84 -14.25
C VAL A 66 -8.16 12.27 -15.28
N ALA A 67 -7.69 12.70 -16.45
CA ALA A 67 -8.54 13.07 -17.56
C ALA A 67 -8.14 12.27 -18.81
N PHE A 68 -9.13 11.69 -19.48
CA PHE A 68 -8.94 10.96 -20.71
C PHE A 68 -10.03 11.33 -21.71
N ALA A 69 -9.62 11.93 -22.83
CA ALA A 69 -10.51 12.32 -23.92
C ALA A 69 -9.71 12.33 -25.25
N ASP A 70 -10.34 11.95 -26.35
CA ASP A 70 -9.71 11.95 -27.69
C ASP A 70 -8.35 11.23 -27.74
N ASN A 71 -8.25 10.09 -27.05
CA ASN A 71 -7.00 9.32 -26.85
C ASN A 71 -5.86 10.10 -26.17
N GLN A 72 -6.14 11.25 -25.54
CA GLN A 72 -5.17 11.98 -24.72
C GLN A 72 -5.41 11.68 -23.25
N LEU A 73 -4.38 11.19 -22.58
CA LEU A 73 -4.33 10.98 -21.14
C LEU A 73 -3.57 12.12 -20.48
N LYS A 74 -4.21 12.73 -19.47
CA LYS A 74 -3.59 13.69 -18.58
C LYS A 74 -3.68 13.21 -17.13
N LEU A 75 -2.53 13.10 -16.48
CA LEU A 75 -2.40 12.75 -15.07
C LEU A 75 -1.75 13.90 -14.32
N LYS A 76 -2.28 14.23 -13.13
CA LYS A 76 -1.75 15.29 -12.27
C LYS A 76 -1.57 14.77 -10.85
N VAL A 77 -0.35 14.87 -10.32
CA VAL A 77 -0.02 14.58 -8.93
C VAL A 77 0.51 15.86 -8.29
N THR A 78 -0.37 16.59 -7.61
CA THR A 78 -0.11 17.93 -7.07
C THR A 78 0.94 17.88 -5.97
N ALA A 79 0.89 16.86 -5.10
CA ALA A 79 1.84 16.68 -4.00
C ALA A 79 3.31 16.62 -4.47
N ALA A 80 3.55 16.09 -5.67
CA ALA A 80 4.88 15.94 -6.25
C ALA A 80 5.14 16.91 -7.43
N GLN A 81 4.19 17.81 -7.72
CA GLN A 81 4.22 18.74 -8.86
C GLN A 81 4.44 18.02 -10.20
N ILE A 82 3.82 16.85 -10.36
CA ILE A 82 3.95 16.02 -11.58
C ILE A 82 2.75 16.27 -12.48
N VAL A 83 3.03 16.44 -13.77
CA VAL A 83 2.03 16.39 -14.83
C VAL A 83 2.52 15.40 -15.89
N TYR A 84 1.66 14.47 -16.29
CA TYR A 84 1.91 13.61 -17.46
C TYR A 84 0.87 13.92 -18.53
N ASN A 85 1.34 14.16 -19.76
CA ASN A 85 0.48 14.31 -20.93
C ASN A 85 0.94 13.29 -21.98
N GLY A 86 0.05 12.39 -22.39
CA GLY A 86 0.38 11.37 -23.37
C GLY A 86 -0.79 10.98 -24.26
N THR A 87 -0.46 10.34 -25.38
CA THR A 87 -1.42 9.87 -26.37
C THR A 87 -1.45 8.35 -26.35
N LEU A 88 -2.64 7.76 -26.23
CA LEU A 88 -2.87 6.33 -26.31
C LEU A 88 -2.65 5.84 -27.75
N GLN A 89 -1.76 4.87 -27.90
CA GLN A 89 -1.36 4.23 -29.15
C GLN A 89 -1.33 2.71 -28.95
N GLY A 90 -2.47 2.05 -29.14
CA GLY A 90 -2.61 0.62 -28.88
C GLY A 90 -2.48 0.30 -27.38
N ASP A 91 -1.49 -0.52 -27.02
CA ASP A 91 -1.22 -0.91 -25.63
C ASP A 91 -0.17 -0.04 -24.94
N SER A 92 0.09 1.15 -25.47
CA SER A 92 1.06 2.10 -24.92
C SER A 92 0.51 3.52 -24.91
N VAL A 93 0.85 4.30 -23.89
CA VAL A 93 0.63 5.74 -23.86
C VAL A 93 1.99 6.40 -24.02
N VAL A 94 2.17 7.14 -25.11
CA VAL A 94 3.42 7.83 -25.43
C VAL A 94 3.23 9.29 -25.07
N GLY A 95 4.07 9.82 -24.18
CA GLY A 95 3.89 11.16 -23.66
C GLY A 95 5.13 11.75 -23.00
N ASN A 96 4.91 12.87 -22.34
CA ASN A 96 5.92 13.59 -21.57
C ASN A 96 5.53 13.62 -20.10
N TYR A 97 6.51 13.32 -19.25
CA TYR A 97 6.51 13.50 -17.82
C TYR A 97 7.12 14.86 -17.50
N GLU A 98 6.39 15.69 -16.77
CA GLU A 98 6.82 17.02 -16.35
C GLU A 98 6.88 17.10 -14.83
N GLN A 99 7.99 17.58 -14.29
CA GLN A 99 8.18 17.80 -12.87
C GLN A 99 9.13 18.98 -12.63
N ALA A 100 8.72 19.94 -11.79
CA ALA A 100 9.55 21.10 -11.41
C ALA A 100 10.18 21.87 -12.60
N GLY A 101 9.48 21.94 -13.73
CA GLY A 101 9.95 22.62 -14.95
C GLY A 101 10.83 21.78 -15.88
N MET A 102 11.17 20.55 -15.50
CA MET A 102 11.80 19.57 -16.39
C MET A 102 10.73 18.80 -17.16
N SER A 103 10.97 18.52 -18.44
CA SER A 103 10.12 17.67 -19.28
C SER A 103 10.95 16.52 -19.83
N LEU A 104 10.49 15.30 -19.63
CA LEU A 104 11.17 14.06 -20.02
C LEU A 104 10.20 13.13 -20.76
N PRO A 105 10.63 12.46 -21.83
CA PRO A 105 9.78 11.50 -22.52
C PRO A 105 9.52 10.29 -21.62
N LEU A 106 8.25 9.86 -21.55
CA LEU A 106 7.83 8.68 -20.80
C LEU A 106 6.78 7.91 -21.60
N THR A 107 7.12 6.67 -21.94
CA THR A 107 6.18 5.72 -22.53
C THR A 107 5.66 4.80 -21.43
N LEU A 108 4.35 4.84 -21.21
CA LEU A 108 3.66 3.89 -20.34
C LEU A 108 3.17 2.71 -21.18
N LYS A 109 3.31 1.50 -20.65
CA LYS A 109 2.76 0.28 -21.24
C LYS A 109 1.79 -0.36 -20.27
N ARG A 110 0.76 -1.01 -20.80
CA ARG A 110 -0.15 -1.79 -19.97
C ARG A 110 0.65 -2.82 -19.17
N PHE A 111 0.37 -2.87 -17.88
CA PHE A 111 1.04 -3.72 -16.91
C PHE A 111 -0.01 -4.50 -16.14
N GLU A 112 0.31 -5.72 -15.75
CA GLU A 112 -0.46 -6.47 -14.77
C GLU A 112 0.45 -6.71 -13.58
N SER A 113 0.12 -6.08 -12.45
CA SER A 113 0.87 -6.28 -11.22
C SER A 113 0.68 -7.71 -10.73
N LYS A 114 1.72 -8.55 -10.87
CA LYS A 114 1.81 -9.81 -10.15
C LYS A 114 2.45 -9.50 -8.81
N LEU A 115 1.72 -9.76 -7.72
CA LEU A 115 2.28 -9.65 -6.37
C LEU A 115 3.60 -10.43 -6.32
N PRO A 116 4.70 -9.81 -5.87
CA PRO A 116 5.94 -10.54 -5.67
C PRO A 116 5.74 -11.58 -4.57
N GLY A 117 6.25 -12.78 -4.79
CA GLY A 117 6.11 -13.91 -3.86
C GLY A 117 5.16 -14.99 -4.37
N ASN A 118 5.31 -16.20 -3.84
CA ASN A 118 4.43 -17.31 -4.19
C ASN A 118 3.17 -17.23 -3.30
N PRO A 119 1.98 -16.87 -3.85
CA PRO A 119 0.76 -16.79 -3.07
C PRO A 119 0.33 -18.14 -2.51
N ALA A 120 0.83 -19.27 -3.02
CA ALA A 120 0.57 -20.59 -2.44
C ALA A 120 1.33 -20.86 -1.13
N LEU A 121 2.23 -19.98 -0.70
CA LEU A 121 2.93 -20.10 0.59
C LEU A 121 2.16 -19.48 1.75
N VAL A 122 1.09 -18.71 1.48
CA VAL A 122 0.27 -18.17 2.56
C VAL A 122 -0.57 -19.31 3.14
N THR A 123 -0.62 -19.38 4.47
CA THR A 123 -1.54 -20.28 5.17
C THR A 123 -2.97 -19.96 4.75
N THR A 124 -3.76 -21.00 4.47
CA THR A 124 -5.14 -20.82 4.07
C THR A 124 -5.97 -20.27 5.23
N GLU A 125 -7.08 -19.58 4.92
CA GLU A 125 -7.97 -19.02 5.95
C GLU A 125 -8.57 -20.13 6.84
N GLU A 126 -8.74 -21.32 6.27
CA GLU A 126 -9.23 -22.52 6.95
C GLU A 126 -8.21 -23.02 7.99
N GLU A 127 -6.94 -23.20 7.59
CA GLU A 127 -5.85 -23.60 8.50
C GLU A 127 -5.63 -22.56 9.62
N LEU A 128 -5.76 -21.27 9.32
CA LEU A 128 -5.70 -20.19 10.31
C LEU A 128 -6.81 -20.31 11.36
N LYS A 129 -8.04 -20.65 10.94
CA LYS A 129 -9.17 -20.88 11.85
C LYS A 129 -8.96 -22.14 12.69
N GLU A 130 -8.43 -23.20 12.12
CA GLU A 130 -8.07 -24.41 12.88
C GLU A 130 -6.99 -24.14 13.93
N LEU A 131 -5.94 -23.40 13.55
CA LEU A 131 -4.88 -22.99 14.48
C LEU A 131 -5.43 -22.14 15.62
N ALA A 132 -6.29 -21.17 15.32
CA ALA A 132 -6.96 -20.35 16.33
C ALA A 132 -7.85 -21.20 17.25
N ALA A 133 -8.52 -22.22 16.72
CA ALA A 133 -9.36 -23.13 17.50
C ALA A 133 -8.57 -24.07 18.41
N LEU A 134 -7.26 -24.25 18.21
CA LEU A 134 -6.40 -24.99 19.15
C LEU A 134 -6.15 -24.22 20.45
N ASP A 135 -6.34 -22.90 20.45
CA ASP A 135 -6.14 -22.05 21.61
C ASP A 135 -7.33 -22.11 22.59
N LYS A 136 -7.47 -23.26 23.29
CA LYS A 136 -8.55 -23.52 24.26
C LYS A 136 -8.12 -23.46 25.72
N GLY A 137 -6.92 -22.96 25.99
CA GLY A 137 -6.38 -22.91 27.34
C GLY A 137 -7.03 -21.79 28.16
N GLU A 138 -7.36 -22.07 29.42
CA GLU A 138 -7.49 -21.01 30.42
C GLU A 138 -6.09 -20.59 30.84
N TYR A 139 -5.59 -19.49 30.27
CA TYR A 139 -4.28 -18.96 30.60
C TYR A 139 -4.38 -17.94 31.72
N LYS A 140 -3.43 -18.03 32.65
CA LYS A 140 -3.24 -17.02 33.70
C LYS A 140 -2.83 -15.64 33.14
N TYR A 141 -2.26 -15.61 31.94
CA TYR A 141 -1.74 -14.43 31.29
C TYR A 141 -2.28 -14.34 29.87
N SER A 142 -2.56 -13.12 29.44
CA SER A 142 -2.98 -12.78 28.08
C SER A 142 -1.81 -12.22 27.27
N VAL A 143 -1.94 -12.22 25.94
CA VAL A 143 -0.97 -11.55 25.05
C VAL A 143 -0.85 -10.07 25.38
N ALA A 144 -1.94 -9.41 25.80
CA ALA A 144 -1.92 -8.01 26.19
C ALA A 144 -0.99 -7.75 27.39
N ASP A 145 -0.86 -8.72 28.31
CA ASP A 145 0.03 -8.59 29.48
C ASP A 145 1.51 -8.54 29.10
N TYR A 146 1.90 -9.15 27.97
CA TYR A 146 3.27 -9.08 27.46
C TYR A 146 3.66 -7.65 27.02
N PHE A 147 2.70 -6.90 26.47
CA PHE A 147 2.92 -5.52 26.01
C PHE A 147 2.61 -4.48 27.08
N ALA A 148 1.96 -4.87 28.19
CA ALA A 148 1.69 -3.99 29.30
C ALA A 148 3.01 -3.59 29.99
N ARG A 149 3.15 -2.31 30.34
CA ARG A 149 4.28 -1.88 31.18
C ARG A 149 4.06 -2.41 32.60
N PRO A 150 4.98 -3.20 33.15
CA PRO A 150 4.82 -3.75 34.50
C PRO A 150 4.88 -2.63 35.54
N ASN A 151 3.98 -2.68 36.53
CA ASN A 151 3.99 -1.74 37.66
C ASN A 151 5.17 -1.99 38.62
N ALA A 152 5.70 -3.22 38.63
CA ALA A 152 6.84 -3.65 39.43
C ALA A 152 8.12 -3.73 38.59
N SER A 153 9.24 -3.34 39.19
CA SER A 153 10.57 -3.27 38.58
C SER A 153 11.66 -3.49 39.64
N SER A 154 12.93 -3.50 39.24
CA SER A 154 14.07 -3.58 40.17
C SER A 154 14.02 -4.77 41.14
N PHE A 155 13.82 -5.97 40.58
CA PHE A 155 13.76 -7.21 41.34
C PHE A 155 15.15 -7.62 41.85
N GLN A 156 15.28 -7.88 43.16
CA GLN A 156 16.52 -8.39 43.75
C GLN A 156 16.23 -9.49 44.76
N LEU A 157 16.97 -10.59 44.64
CA LEU A 157 16.87 -11.73 45.54
C LEU A 157 17.78 -11.51 46.76
N SER A 158 17.32 -11.88 47.96
CA SER A 158 18.16 -11.91 49.14
C SER A 158 19.27 -12.96 49.00
N PRO A 159 20.44 -12.81 49.68
CA PRO A 159 21.55 -13.75 49.57
C PRO A 159 21.19 -15.21 49.93
N ASN A 160 20.19 -15.39 50.81
CA ASN A 160 19.65 -16.68 51.20
C ASN A 160 18.49 -17.18 50.32
N GLY A 161 18.09 -16.43 49.29
CA GLY A 161 17.01 -16.79 48.38
C GLY A 161 15.60 -16.74 48.97
N LYS A 162 15.42 -16.29 50.22
CA LYS A 162 14.14 -16.35 50.93
C LYS A 162 13.20 -15.19 50.58
N TYR A 163 13.76 -14.04 50.24
CA TYR A 163 13.03 -12.80 50.01
C TYR A 163 13.34 -12.21 48.65
N LEU A 164 12.31 -11.65 48.01
CA LEU A 164 12.40 -10.87 46.78
C LEU A 164 12.05 -9.42 47.10
N SER A 165 13.00 -8.51 46.96
CA SER A 165 12.69 -7.09 46.95
C SER A 165 12.34 -6.64 45.53
N TYR A 166 11.40 -5.71 45.43
CA TYR A 166 11.02 -5.09 44.15
C TYR A 166 10.48 -3.68 44.39
N LYS A 167 10.54 -2.85 43.35
CA LYS A 167 10.03 -1.49 43.35
C LYS A 167 8.72 -1.44 42.58
N GLU A 168 7.65 -1.01 43.22
CA GLU A 168 6.33 -0.87 42.57
C GLU A 168 5.84 0.57 42.62
N LYS A 169 5.18 0.97 41.53
CA LYS A 169 4.62 2.32 41.37
C LYS A 169 3.24 2.40 42.04
N ASP A 170 3.09 3.33 42.98
CA ASP A 170 1.82 3.69 43.59
C ASP A 170 1.52 5.17 43.28
N GLY A 171 0.57 5.41 42.39
CA GLY A 171 0.26 6.73 41.85
C GLY A 171 1.48 7.39 41.18
N LEU A 172 1.98 8.48 41.77
CA LEU A 172 3.15 9.23 41.29
C LEU A 172 4.46 8.85 42.01
N LYS A 173 4.40 7.98 43.03
CA LYS A 173 5.55 7.56 43.84
C LYS A 173 5.93 6.13 43.53
N ASN A 174 7.16 5.77 43.91
CA ASN A 174 7.62 4.40 43.84
C ASN A 174 8.02 3.94 45.24
N HIS A 175 7.55 2.77 45.63
CA HIS A 175 7.85 2.16 46.92
C HIS A 175 8.66 0.87 46.74
N VAL A 176 9.45 0.51 47.74
CA VAL A 176 10.18 -0.76 47.78
C VAL A 176 9.42 -1.71 48.69
N TYR A 177 9.10 -2.88 48.15
CA TYR A 177 8.40 -3.96 48.84
C TYR A 177 9.34 -5.15 49.00
N ILE A 178 9.08 -5.99 50.01
CA ILE A 178 9.84 -7.22 50.28
C ILE A 178 8.85 -8.36 50.38
N LYS A 179 8.90 -9.28 49.43
CA LYS A 179 8.03 -10.46 49.38
C LYS A 179 8.77 -11.69 49.87
N GLU A 180 8.19 -12.43 50.80
CA GLU A 180 8.66 -13.78 51.13
C GLU A 180 8.25 -14.74 50.01
N ILE A 181 9.21 -15.45 49.42
CA ILE A 181 8.96 -16.28 48.22
C ILE A 181 8.12 -17.52 48.55
N ALA A 182 8.31 -18.10 49.73
CA ALA A 182 7.61 -19.32 50.15
C ALA A 182 6.12 -19.09 50.44
N THR A 183 5.78 -17.96 51.07
CA THR A 183 4.40 -17.67 51.49
C THR A 183 3.69 -16.69 50.56
N GLY A 184 4.43 -15.97 49.72
CA GLY A 184 3.91 -14.94 48.83
C GLY A 184 3.46 -13.67 49.56
N LYS A 185 3.69 -13.55 50.88
CA LYS A 185 3.34 -12.37 51.66
C LYS A 185 4.31 -11.22 51.37
N VAL A 186 3.75 -10.02 51.18
CA VAL A 186 4.43 -8.75 50.96
C VAL A 186 4.33 -7.89 52.21
#